data_AF-A0A535C8H3-F1
#
_entry.id   AF-A0A535C8H3-F1
#
_cell.length_a   1.000
_cell.length_b   1.000
_cell.length_c   1.000
_cell.angle_alpha   90.00
_cell.angle_beta   90.00
_cell.angle_gamma   90.00
#
_symmetry.space_group_name_H-M   'P 1'
#
loop_
_entity.id
_entity.type
_entity.pdbx_description
1 polymer ?
#
loop_
_entity_poly.entity_id
_entity_poly.type
_entity_poly.pdbx_seq_one_letter_code
_entity_poly.pdbx_strand_id
1 'polypeptide(L)'
;MTALKRAILVVLDGVGAGANPDAHAYGDDGASSLEHCAQAIGGLALPHLGSIGLGNITPIEGTPPTDQARGAYGLMTEAAAGKDSISGHWEMTGVVLQKPLPTYPHGFPADLVQAFERAIGRKVIGNKVASGTEIIKELGEEHMRT
;
A
#
# COMPACT_ATOMS: atom_id res chain seq x y z
N MET A 1 -25.42 -15.57 22.96
CA MET A 1 -24.48 -14.58 22.40
C MET A 1 -25.29 -13.45 21.80
N THR A 2 -25.06 -12.22 22.21
CA THR A 2 -25.67 -11.06 21.56
C THR A 2 -25.09 -10.97 20.15
N ALA A 3 -25.92 -11.07 19.11
CA ALA A 3 -25.46 -10.96 17.75
C ALA A 3 -24.76 -9.60 17.54
N LEU A 4 -23.57 -9.60 16.96
CA LEU A 4 -22.87 -8.39 16.54
C LEU A 4 -23.77 -7.64 15.54
N LYS A 5 -24.28 -6.47 15.93
CA LYS A 5 -25.17 -5.67 15.08
C LYS A 5 -24.43 -4.85 14.03
N ARG A 6 -23.17 -4.51 14.29
CA ARG A 6 -22.33 -3.64 13.45
C ARG A 6 -20.87 -4.03 13.62
N ALA A 7 -20.13 -4.03 12.51
CA ALA A 7 -18.67 -4.05 12.49
C ALA A 7 -18.19 -2.72 11.88
N ILE A 8 -17.11 -2.17 12.41
CA ILE A 8 -16.44 -0.98 11.87
C ILE A 8 -15.04 -1.42 11.50
N LEU A 9 -14.73 -1.41 10.20
CA LEU A 9 -13.40 -1.70 9.69
C LEU A 9 -12.68 -0.38 9.42
N VAL A 10 -11.48 -0.24 9.96
CA VAL A 10 -10.60 0.92 9.72
C VAL A 10 -9.31 0.39 9.12
N VAL A 11 -8.97 0.87 7.93
CA VAL A 11 -7.72 0.52 7.23
C VAL A 11 -6.77 1.70 7.36
N LEU A 12 -5.59 1.46 7.92
CA LEU A 12 -4.49 2.43 7.94
C LEU A 12 -3.58 2.12 6.75
N ASP A 13 -3.85 2.73 5.60
CA ASP A 13 -3.15 2.43 4.35
C ASP A 13 -1.64 2.73 4.46
N GLY A 14 -0.80 1.80 4.01
CA GLY A 14 0.66 1.86 4.10
C GLY A 14 1.28 1.51 5.47
N VAL A 15 0.47 1.18 6.49
CA VAL A 15 0.96 0.89 7.85
C VAL A 15 1.31 -0.59 8.02
N GLY A 16 2.46 -1.00 7.48
CA GLY A 16 3.01 -2.35 7.62
C GLY A 16 3.69 -2.62 8.98
N ALA A 17 3.55 -3.85 9.48
CA ALA A 17 4.07 -4.31 10.78
C ALA A 17 5.08 -5.47 10.62
N GLY A 18 6.11 -5.24 9.81
CA GLY A 18 7.14 -6.23 9.48
C GLY A 18 7.00 -6.81 8.06
N ALA A 19 8.05 -7.51 7.63
CA ALA A 19 8.13 -8.09 6.30
C ALA A 19 7.28 -9.36 6.19
N ASN A 20 6.58 -9.53 5.07
CA ASN A 20 5.88 -10.77 4.76
C ASN A 20 6.91 -11.92 4.54
N PRO A 21 6.57 -13.20 4.78
CA PRO A 21 7.52 -14.31 4.57
C PRO A 21 8.09 -14.42 3.15
N ASP A 22 7.38 -13.90 2.16
CA ASP A 22 7.77 -13.87 0.75
C ASP A 22 8.35 -12.51 0.29
N ALA A 23 8.69 -11.60 1.21
CA ALA A 23 9.16 -10.25 0.89
C ALA A 23 10.36 -10.21 -0.07
N HIS A 24 11.24 -11.21 -0.03
CA HIS A 24 12.35 -11.37 -0.97
C HIS A 24 11.90 -11.40 -2.45
N ALA A 25 10.73 -11.95 -2.75
CA ALA A 25 10.17 -12.00 -4.12
C ALA A 25 9.84 -10.60 -4.65
N TYR A 26 9.70 -9.61 -3.76
CA TYR A 26 9.37 -8.22 -4.07
C TYR A 26 10.55 -7.26 -3.84
N GLY A 27 11.70 -7.77 -3.39
CA GLY A 27 12.87 -6.97 -3.02
C GLY A 27 12.70 -6.18 -1.72
N ASP A 28 11.79 -6.61 -0.83
CA ASP A 28 11.41 -5.89 0.40
C ASP A 28 11.91 -6.60 1.67
N ASP A 29 13.00 -7.38 1.59
CA ASP A 29 13.57 -8.06 2.76
C ASP A 29 13.86 -7.08 3.90
N GLY A 30 13.33 -7.39 5.09
CA GLY A 30 13.48 -6.56 6.28
C GLY A 30 12.63 -5.29 6.30
N ALA A 31 11.71 -5.09 5.35
CA ALA A 31 10.79 -3.96 5.38
C ALA A 31 9.88 -3.98 6.63
N SER A 32 9.80 -2.86 7.35
CA SER A 32 8.92 -2.70 8.51
C SER A 32 8.54 -1.23 8.68
N SER A 33 7.38 -0.81 8.16
CA SER A 33 6.97 0.60 8.14
C SER A 33 6.82 1.19 9.54
N LEU A 34 6.08 0.53 10.43
CA LEU A 34 5.85 1.01 11.80
C LEU A 34 7.15 1.12 12.61
N GLU A 35 7.97 0.08 12.56
CA GLU A 35 9.22 0.01 13.32
C GLU A 35 10.20 1.07 12.85
N HIS A 36 10.50 1.12 11.55
CA HIS A 36 11.47 2.07 11.01
C HIS A 36 10.97 3.52 11.13
N CYS A 37 9.66 3.76 11.02
CA CYS A 37 9.10 5.09 11.27
C CYS A 37 9.32 5.52 12.72
N ALA A 38 9.00 4.65 13.68
CA ALA A 38 9.18 4.95 15.10
C ALA A 38 10.66 5.22 15.44
N GLN A 39 11.58 4.41 14.91
CA GLN A 39 13.03 4.61 15.06
C GLN A 39 13.49 5.94 14.45
N ALA A 40 13.06 6.25 13.23
CA ALA A 40 13.49 7.45 12.50
C ALA A 40 13.09 8.76 13.20
N ILE A 41 11.99 8.76 13.96
CA ILE A 41 11.50 9.95 14.66
C ILE A 41 11.87 9.97 16.16
N GLY A 42 12.61 8.96 16.65
CA GLY A 42 13.01 8.86 18.06
C GLY A 42 11.87 8.46 19.00
N GLY A 43 10.91 7.68 18.49
CA GLY A 43 9.77 7.15 19.22
C GLY A 43 8.43 7.67 18.74
N LEU A 44 7.48 6.76 18.58
CA LEU A 44 6.10 7.01 18.18
C LEU A 44 5.15 6.63 19.32
N ALA A 45 4.63 7.63 20.02
CA ALA A 45 3.72 7.44 21.15
C ALA A 45 2.28 7.21 20.67
N LEU A 46 1.80 5.96 20.74
CA LEU A 46 0.44 5.56 20.34
C LEU A 46 -0.35 4.98 21.53
N PRO A 47 -0.63 5.76 22.59
CA PRO A 47 -1.20 5.22 23.83
C PRO A 47 -2.52 4.47 23.62
N HIS A 48 -3.36 4.94 22.68
CA HIS A 48 -4.64 4.30 22.39
C HIS A 48 -4.49 3.00 21.60
N LEU A 49 -3.65 2.98 20.57
CA LEU A 49 -3.40 1.76 19.77
C LEU A 49 -2.60 0.73 20.57
N GLY A 50 -1.64 1.18 21.39
CA GLY A 50 -0.95 0.35 22.37
C GLY A 50 -1.93 -0.30 23.36
N SER A 51 -2.92 0.44 23.86
CA SER A 51 -3.92 -0.11 24.80
C SER A 51 -4.81 -1.21 24.21
N ILE A 52 -4.90 -1.32 22.89
CA ILE A 52 -5.63 -2.41 22.19
C ILE A 52 -4.70 -3.51 21.65
N GLY A 53 -3.39 -3.41 21.89
CA GLY A 53 -2.42 -4.46 21.58
C GLY A 53 -1.52 -4.21 20.37
N LEU A 54 -1.49 -3.01 19.77
CA LEU A 54 -0.62 -2.74 18.62
C LEU A 54 0.87 -2.97 18.93
N GLY A 55 1.34 -2.52 20.10
CA GLY A 55 2.73 -2.70 20.55
C GLY A 55 3.11 -4.17 20.81
N ASN A 56 2.12 -5.09 20.84
CA ASN A 56 2.35 -6.53 20.97
C ASN A 56 2.58 -7.22 19.62
N ILE A 57 2.31 -6.56 18.49
CA ILE A 57 2.42 -7.15 17.14
C ILE A 57 3.85 -7.09 16.62
N THR A 58 4.49 -5.93 16.75
CA THR A 58 5.86 -5.66 16.27
C THR A 58 6.52 -4.63 17.20
N PRO A 59 7.87 -4.57 17.27
CA PRO A 59 8.54 -3.50 18.00
C PRO A 59 8.17 -2.12 17.46
N ILE A 60 7.73 -1.23 18.34
CA ILE A 60 7.43 0.18 18.03
C ILE A 60 8.03 1.02 19.17
N GLU A 61 9.13 1.70 18.90
CA GLU A 61 9.74 2.62 19.88
C GLU A 61 8.71 3.65 20.34
N GLY A 62 8.54 3.84 21.65
CA GLY A 62 7.50 4.72 22.21
C GLY A 62 6.10 4.10 22.37
N THR A 63 5.85 2.88 21.87
CA THR A 63 4.61 2.11 22.09
C THR A 63 4.94 0.68 22.55
N PRO A 64 5.29 0.48 23.83
CA PRO A 64 5.68 -0.84 24.33
C PRO A 64 4.52 -1.85 24.34
N PRO A 65 4.80 -3.16 24.33
CA PRO A 65 3.79 -4.20 24.49
C PRO A 65 3.09 -4.11 25.86
N THR A 66 1.86 -4.63 25.94
CA THR A 66 1.07 -4.67 27.17
C THR A 66 0.44 -6.05 27.41
N ASP A 67 0.45 -6.51 28.66
CA ASP A 67 -0.25 -7.74 29.07
C ASP A 67 -1.76 -7.51 29.34
N GLN A 68 -2.21 -6.25 29.27
CA GLN A 68 -3.57 -5.82 29.57
C GLN A 68 -4.26 -5.22 28.32
N ALA A 69 -4.02 -5.83 27.15
CA ALA A 69 -4.65 -5.38 25.91
C ALA A 69 -6.18 -5.47 26.00
N ARG A 70 -6.86 -4.38 25.63
CA ARG A 70 -8.33 -4.27 25.70
C ARG A 70 -9.06 -4.97 24.54
N GLY A 71 -8.31 -5.53 23.60
CA GLY A 71 -8.82 -6.18 22.41
C GLY A 71 -7.94 -7.35 21.99
N ALA A 72 -8.42 -8.15 21.03
CA ALA A 72 -7.61 -9.14 20.35
C ALA A 72 -6.67 -8.45 19.36
N TYR A 73 -5.45 -8.96 19.26
CA TYR A 73 -4.43 -8.47 18.35
C TYR A 73 -3.78 -9.65 17.62
N GLY A 74 -3.19 -9.38 16.47
CA GLY A 74 -2.52 -10.37 15.64
C GLY A 74 -1.95 -9.72 14.38
N LEU A 75 -1.15 -10.48 13.65
CA LEU A 75 -0.61 -10.10 12.36
C LEU A 75 -1.28 -10.95 11.28
N MET A 76 -1.59 -10.32 10.14
CA MET A 76 -2.08 -11.01 8.95
C MET A 76 -0.96 -11.07 7.91
N THR A 77 -0.88 -12.19 7.21
CA THR A 77 0.04 -12.42 6.09
C THR A 77 -0.78 -12.32 4.81
N GLU A 78 -0.37 -11.44 3.89
CA GLU A 78 -1.04 -11.30 2.59
C GLU A 78 -0.76 -12.53 1.73
N ALA A 79 -1.81 -13.08 1.12
CA ALA A 79 -1.77 -14.27 0.27
C ALA A 79 -1.83 -13.94 -1.23
N ALA A 80 -2.31 -12.76 -1.61
CA ALA A 80 -2.31 -12.27 -2.97
C ALA A 80 -0.88 -12.10 -3.50
N ALA A 81 -0.72 -12.31 -4.81
CA ALA A 81 0.57 -12.20 -5.47
C ALA A 81 1.01 -10.73 -5.75
N GLY A 82 0.15 -9.76 -5.43
CA GLY A 82 0.41 -8.34 -5.62
C GLY A 82 0.39 -7.60 -4.29
N LYS A 83 1.18 -6.52 -4.20
CA LYS A 83 1.29 -5.65 -3.02
C LYS A 83 0.67 -4.25 -3.22
N ASP A 84 -0.25 -4.15 -4.17
CA ASP A 84 -0.95 -2.90 -4.49
C ASP A 84 -2.24 -2.76 -3.65
N SER A 85 -2.72 -1.52 -3.50
CA SER A 85 -3.90 -1.25 -2.67
C SER A 85 -5.15 -2.02 -3.10
N ILE A 86 -5.33 -2.33 -4.40
CA ILE A 86 -6.51 -3.05 -4.87
C ILE A 86 -6.43 -4.51 -4.40
N SER A 87 -5.29 -5.16 -4.61
CA SER A 87 -5.04 -6.55 -4.18
C SER A 87 -5.35 -6.73 -2.69
N GLY A 88 -4.77 -5.89 -1.82
CA GLY A 88 -4.99 -5.99 -0.37
C GLY A 88 -6.44 -5.71 0.06
N HIS A 89 -7.11 -4.72 -0.55
CA HIS A 89 -8.52 -4.45 -0.24
C HIS A 89 -9.45 -5.57 -0.69
N TRP A 90 -9.17 -6.19 -1.83
CA TRP A 90 -9.93 -7.34 -2.32
C TRP A 90 -9.74 -8.55 -1.40
N GLU A 91 -8.52 -8.83 -0.97
CA GLU A 91 -8.24 -9.96 -0.07
C GLU A 91 -8.95 -9.81 1.27
N MET A 92 -8.96 -8.61 1.87
CA MET A 92 -9.71 -8.31 3.09
C MET A 92 -11.22 -8.60 2.97
N THR A 93 -11.75 -8.61 1.75
CA THR A 93 -13.17 -8.90 1.46
C THR A 93 -13.40 -10.30 0.91
N GLY A 94 -12.36 -11.15 0.87
CA GLY A 94 -12.46 -12.56 0.50
C GLY A 94 -12.03 -12.90 -0.93
N VAL A 95 -11.38 -11.98 -1.65
CA VAL A 95 -10.93 -12.18 -3.04
C VAL A 95 -9.40 -12.19 -3.10
N VAL A 96 -8.80 -13.36 -3.34
CA VAL A 96 -7.34 -13.52 -3.43
C VAL A 96 -6.88 -13.53 -4.88
N LEU A 97 -6.12 -12.51 -5.28
CA LEU A 97 -5.55 -12.43 -6.63
C LEU A 97 -4.26 -13.25 -6.73
N GLN A 98 -4.30 -14.31 -7.54
CA GLN A 98 -3.13 -15.16 -7.81
C GLN A 98 -2.16 -14.55 -8.82
N LYS A 99 -2.56 -13.46 -9.50
CA LYS A 99 -1.74 -12.73 -10.46
C LYS A 99 -1.74 -11.25 -10.07
N PRO A 100 -0.57 -10.62 -9.92
CA PRO A 100 -0.49 -9.21 -9.59
C PRO A 100 -1.02 -8.35 -10.75
N LEU A 101 -1.48 -7.15 -10.42
CA LEU A 101 -1.74 -6.13 -11.43
C LEU A 101 -0.41 -5.66 -12.06
N PRO A 102 -0.38 -5.39 -13.36
CA PRO A 102 0.83 -4.93 -14.02
C PRO A 102 1.21 -3.52 -13.55
N THR A 103 2.50 -3.30 -13.32
CA THR A 103 3.08 -1.97 -13.07
C THR A 103 3.86 -1.51 -14.30
N TYR A 104 4.04 -0.19 -14.45
CA TYR A 104 4.64 0.42 -15.64
C TYR A 104 5.74 1.44 -15.29
N PRO A 105 6.83 1.02 -14.62
CA PRO A 105 7.91 1.93 -14.19
C PRO A 105 8.63 2.62 -15.36
N HIS A 106 8.53 2.05 -16.56
CA HIS A 106 9.13 2.58 -17.80
C HIS A 106 8.06 3.01 -18.82
N GLY A 107 6.85 3.29 -18.35
CA GLY A 107 5.72 3.60 -19.21
C GLY A 107 4.98 2.38 -19.73
N PHE A 108 3.84 2.63 -20.37
CA PHE A 108 3.02 1.62 -21.02
C PHE A 108 3.69 1.04 -22.27
N PRO A 109 3.47 -0.24 -22.59
CA PRO A 109 3.93 -0.87 -23.81
C PRO A 109 3.51 -0.12 -25.08
N ALA A 110 4.39 -0.11 -26.10
CA ALA A 110 4.17 0.65 -27.32
C ALA A 110 2.93 0.19 -28.10
N ASP A 111 2.62 -1.10 -28.10
CA ASP A 111 1.43 -1.67 -28.74
C ASP A 111 0.14 -1.18 -28.06
N LEU A 112 0.13 -1.12 -26.72
CA LEU A 112 -0.97 -0.55 -25.94
C LEU A 112 -1.16 0.94 -26.24
N VAL A 113 -0.08 1.73 -26.21
CA VAL A 113 -0.13 3.16 -26.52
C VAL A 113 -0.63 3.39 -27.95
N GLN A 114 -0.11 2.66 -28.94
CA GLN A 114 -0.55 2.80 -30.32
C GLN A 114 -2.01 2.39 -30.52
N ALA A 115 -2.49 1.35 -29.84
CA ALA A 115 -3.90 0.97 -29.89
C ALA A 115 -4.79 2.07 -29.31
N PHE A 116 -4.37 2.67 -28.19
CA PHE A 116 -5.06 3.79 -27.58
C PHE A 116 -5.09 5.02 -28.48
N GLU A 117 -3.94 5.43 -29.04
CA GLU A 117 -3.83 6.55 -29.99
C GLU A 117 -4.78 6.40 -31.19
N ARG A 118 -4.86 5.19 -31.77
CA ARG A 118 -5.77 4.89 -32.88
C ARG A 118 -7.24 5.05 -32.48
N ALA A 119 -7.59 4.62 -31.26
CA ALA A 119 -8.97 4.68 -30.77
C ALA A 119 -9.42 6.13 -30.49
N ILE A 120 -8.51 6.98 -30.00
CA ILE A 120 -8.83 8.38 -29.65
C ILE A 120 -8.56 9.37 -30.79
N GLY A 121 -7.86 8.94 -31.86
CA GLY A 121 -7.47 9.80 -32.97
C GLY A 121 -6.44 10.89 -32.62
N ARG A 122 -5.63 10.67 -31.59
CA ARG A 122 -4.63 11.62 -31.07
C ARG A 122 -3.36 10.91 -30.63
N LYS A 123 -2.23 11.63 -30.62
CA LYS A 123 -0.95 11.15 -30.12
C LYS A 123 -0.85 11.23 -28.60
N VAL A 124 -0.12 10.30 -27.99
CA VAL A 124 0.20 10.28 -26.57
C VAL A 124 1.58 10.89 -26.37
N ILE A 125 1.71 11.78 -25.38
CA ILE A 125 2.99 12.35 -24.93
C ILE A 125 3.27 11.95 -23.48
N GLY A 126 4.55 11.95 -23.09
CA GLY A 126 4.99 11.59 -21.74
C GLY A 126 5.25 10.10 -21.56
N ASN A 127 4.18 9.29 -21.40
CA ASN A 127 4.25 7.84 -21.15
C ASN A 127 5.39 7.38 -20.22
N LYS A 128 5.47 7.98 -19.02
CA LYS A 128 6.52 7.72 -18.02
C LYS A 128 5.99 7.96 -16.63
N VAL A 129 6.72 7.47 -15.62
CA VAL A 129 6.43 7.78 -14.21
C VAL A 129 6.78 9.25 -13.94
N ALA A 130 5.81 10.01 -13.46
CA ALA A 130 5.98 11.40 -13.05
C ALA A 130 4.88 11.79 -12.06
N SER A 131 5.12 12.82 -11.25
CA SER A 131 4.03 13.46 -10.50
C SER A 131 3.12 14.23 -11.48
N GLY A 132 1.85 14.40 -11.11
CA GLY A 132 0.90 15.16 -11.93
C GLY A 132 1.35 16.60 -12.18
N THR A 133 2.01 17.23 -11.20
CA THR A 133 2.51 18.60 -11.33
C THR A 133 3.70 18.69 -12.29
N GLU A 134 4.65 17.76 -12.19
CA GLU A 134 5.83 17.77 -13.05
C GLU A 134 5.48 17.45 -14.50
N ILE A 135 4.61 16.46 -14.75
CA ILE A 135 4.25 16.10 -16.13
C ILE A 135 3.47 17.21 -16.84
N ILE A 136 2.63 17.95 -16.11
CA ILE A 136 1.92 19.13 -16.65
C ILE A 136 2.91 20.27 -16.91
N LYS A 137 3.84 20.53 -15.99
CA LYS A 137 4.86 21.56 -16.17
C LYS A 137 5.75 21.28 -17.38
N GLU A 138 6.10 20.01 -17.60
CA GLU A 138 6.95 19.58 -18.71
C GLU A 138 6.22 19.59 -20.05
N LEU A 139 5.01 19.01 -20.11
CA LEU A 139 4.33 18.69 -21.37
C LEU A 139 3.04 19.47 -21.62
N GLY A 140 2.60 20.30 -20.68
CA GLY A 140 1.32 21.01 -20.76
C GLY A 140 1.25 21.97 -21.95
N GLU A 141 2.31 22.72 -22.23
CA GLU A 141 2.35 23.60 -23.40
C GLU A 141 2.30 22.82 -24.72
N GLU A 142 2.99 21.67 -24.79
CA GLU A 142 2.94 20.80 -25.96
C GLU A 142 1.53 20.24 -26.15
N HIS A 143 0.93 19.72 -25.08
CA HIS A 143 -0.45 19.21 -25.09
C HIS A 143 -1.46 20.24 -25.59
N MET A 144 -1.35 21.50 -25.18
CA MET A 144 -2.27 22.55 -25.64
C MET A 144 -2.10 22.91 -27.13
N ARG A 145 -0.89 22.72 -27.69
CA ARG A 145 -0.60 23.06 -29.09
C ARG A 145 -1.09 21.98 -30.07
N THR A 146 -1.33 20.74 -29.63
CA THR A 146 -1.57 19.57 -30.49
C THR A 146 -2.87 18.83 -30.15
#